data_AF-A0A165TIQ3-F1
#
_entry.id   AF-A0A165TIQ3-F1
#
_cell.length_a   1.000
_cell.length_b   1.000
_cell.length_c   1.000
_cell.angle_alpha   90.00
_cell.angle_beta   90.00
_cell.angle_gamma   90.00
#
_symmetry.space_group_name_H-M   'P 1'
#
loop_
_entity.id
_entity.type
_entity.pdbx_description
1 polymer ?
#
loop_
_entity_poly.entity_id
_entity_poly.type
_entity_poly.pdbx_seq_one_letter_code
_entity_poly.pdbx_strand_id
1 'polypeptide(L)'
;MAKQIIPATLTATHGIVADVKAVLGGCDLGLAKAAVVGDALDLSLRSLHRKLSAEGVSFGDLLERERQQRCLLALATQPDLTVSQAMDVLGFEAEGAVRRWFSDAFDMNWRHRKQLVRHQPA
;
A
#
# COMPACT_ATOMS: atom_id res chain seq x y z
N MET A 1 16.92 11.25 14.57
CA MET A 1 16.63 11.95 13.31
C MET A 1 15.13 12.03 13.12
N ALA A 2 14.65 13.11 12.53
CA ALA A 2 13.37 13.75 12.81
C ALA A 2 12.10 12.98 12.34
N LYS A 3 11.23 12.69 13.32
CA LYS A 3 9.76 12.83 13.34
C LYS A 3 9.04 12.65 11.99
N GLN A 4 8.60 11.42 11.71
CA GLN A 4 7.51 11.19 10.75
C GLN A 4 6.24 11.82 11.32
N ILE A 5 5.80 12.91 10.70
CA ILE A 5 4.53 13.56 10.98
C ILE A 5 3.47 12.74 10.24
N ILE A 6 2.77 11.87 10.97
CA ILE A 6 1.49 11.30 10.52
C ILE A 6 0.52 12.47 10.45
N PRO A 7 -0.09 12.82 9.31
CA PRO A 7 -1.14 13.83 9.29
C PRO A 7 -2.38 13.25 9.98
N ALA A 8 -2.50 13.52 11.28
CA ALA A 8 -3.71 13.34 12.05
C ALA A 8 -4.70 14.45 11.69
N THR A 9 -5.45 14.27 10.61
CA THR A 9 -6.68 15.05 10.36
C THR A 9 -7.71 14.18 9.65
N LEU A 10 -8.51 13.45 10.43
CA LEU A 10 -9.76 12.85 9.96
C LEU A 10 -10.86 13.12 10.98
N THR A 11 -11.40 14.33 10.93
CA THR A 11 -12.71 14.65 11.51
C THR A 11 -13.71 14.77 10.36
N ALA A 12 -14.39 13.66 10.02
CA ALA A 12 -15.74 13.58 9.47
C ALA A 12 -15.98 12.16 8.91
N THR A 13 -16.91 11.41 9.50
CA THR A 13 -17.73 10.35 8.86
C THR A 13 -17.04 9.41 7.84
N HIS A 14 -15.81 8.98 8.08
CA HIS A 14 -15.16 7.94 7.25
C HIS A 14 -15.24 6.60 8.00
N GLY A 15 -15.61 5.54 7.29
CA GLY A 15 -15.60 4.18 7.86
C GLY A 15 -14.16 3.72 8.13
N ILE A 16 -13.99 2.73 9.00
CA ILE A 16 -12.66 2.24 9.41
C ILE A 16 -11.74 1.89 8.23
N VAL A 17 -12.32 1.41 7.13
CA VAL A 17 -11.56 1.08 5.91
C VAL A 17 -10.95 2.33 5.27
N ALA A 18 -11.69 3.44 5.24
CA ALA A 18 -11.20 4.69 4.69
C ALA A 18 -10.10 5.29 5.59
N ASP A 19 -10.24 5.20 6.91
CA ASP A 19 -9.21 5.64 7.85
C ASP A 19 -7.91 4.84 7.67
N VAL A 20 -8.01 3.51 7.58
CA VAL A 20 -6.84 2.65 7.35
C VAL A 20 -6.19 2.97 6.00
N LYS A 21 -6.98 3.17 4.93
CA LYS A 21 -6.44 3.58 3.63
C LYS A 21 -5.73 4.94 3.69
N ALA A 22 -6.27 5.91 4.41
CA ALA A 22 -5.65 7.22 4.55
C ALA A 22 -4.30 7.12 5.26
N VAL A 23 -4.21 6.33 6.34
CA VAL A 23 -2.94 6.07 7.02
C VAL A 23 -1.94 5.35 6.11
N LEU A 24 -2.40 4.31 5.40
CA LEU A 24 -1.57 3.58 4.44
C LEU A 24 -1.06 4.48 3.31
N GLY A 25 -1.89 5.37 2.77
CA GLY A 25 -1.53 6.31 1.71
C GLY A 25 -0.46 7.33 2.12
N GLY A 26 -0.36 7.67 3.40
CA GLY A 26 0.63 8.61 3.93
C GLY A 26 1.91 7.98 4.46
N CYS A 27 1.99 6.66 4.60
CA CYS A 27 3.12 6.00 5.25
C CYS A 27 4.05 5.24 4.29
N ASP A 28 5.21 4.86 4.83
CA ASP A 28 6.11 3.89 4.20
C ASP A 28 5.52 2.48 4.35
N LEU A 29 5.23 1.83 3.22
CA LEU A 29 4.61 0.50 3.20
C LEU A 29 5.51 -0.59 3.80
N GLY A 30 6.82 -0.36 3.92
CA GLY A 30 7.73 -1.30 4.59
C GLY A 30 7.53 -1.32 6.11
N LEU A 31 7.01 -0.21 6.65
CA LEU A 31 6.71 -0.05 8.07
C LEU A 31 5.21 -0.25 8.38
N ALA A 32 4.38 -0.39 7.35
CA ALA A 32 2.92 -0.53 7.45
C ALA A 32 2.52 -1.90 8.02
N LYS A 33 2.67 -2.06 9.34
CA LYS A 33 2.19 -3.21 10.11
C LYS A 33 0.83 -2.89 10.71
N ALA A 34 -0.05 -3.89 10.79
CA ALA A 34 -1.39 -3.74 11.37
C ALA A 34 -1.37 -3.15 12.80
N ALA A 35 -0.35 -3.47 13.60
CA ALA A 35 -0.19 -2.88 14.92
C ALA A 35 0.14 -1.37 14.86
N VAL A 36 1.07 -0.97 13.99
CA VAL A 36 1.47 0.43 13.81
C VAL A 36 0.31 1.28 13.28
N VAL A 37 -0.45 0.73 12.33
CA VAL A 37 -1.64 1.41 11.79
C VAL A 37 -2.78 1.45 12.80
N GLY A 38 -2.93 0.40 13.62
CA GLY A 38 -3.87 0.40 14.75
C GLY A 38 -3.54 1.49 15.76
N ASP A 39 -2.27 1.59 16.16
CA ASP A 39 -1.79 2.59 17.11
C ASP A 39 -1.99 4.01 16.56
N ALA A 40 -1.75 4.23 15.26
CA ALA A 40 -2.01 5.52 14.60
C ALA A 40 -3.51 5.92 14.57
N LEU A 41 -4.41 4.95 14.75
CA LEU A 41 -5.87 5.14 14.79
C LEU A 41 -6.45 5.02 16.21
N ASP A 42 -5.60 4.97 17.25
CA ASP A 42 -6.00 4.71 18.63
C ASP A 42 -6.81 3.40 18.80
N LEU A 43 -6.46 2.36 18.02
CA LEU A 43 -7.08 1.05 18.04
C LEU A 43 -6.08 -0.06 18.35
N SER A 44 -6.45 -0.93 19.30
CA SER A 44 -5.71 -2.18 19.48
C SER A 44 -5.80 -3.05 18.22
N LEU A 45 -4.77 -3.87 17.98
CA LEU A 45 -4.73 -4.81 16.84
C LEU A 45 -6.01 -5.66 16.74
N ARG A 46 -6.52 -6.16 17.87
CA ARG A 46 -7.77 -6.93 17.93
C ARG A 46 -8.97 -6.11 17.47
N SER A 47 -9.06 -4.86 17.90
CA SER A 47 -10.16 -3.97 17.52
C SER A 47 -10.08 -3.58 16.04
N LEU A 48 -8.88 -3.34 15.51
CA LEU A 48 -8.65 -3.10 14.10
C LEU A 48 -9.14 -4.29 13.26
N HIS A 49 -8.66 -5.50 13.53
CA HIS A 49 -9.10 -6.69 12.79
C HIS A 49 -10.60 -6.95 12.90
N ARG A 50 -11.19 -6.78 14.09
CA ARG A 50 -12.63 -6.97 14.29
C ARG A 50 -13.43 -5.97 13.45
N LYS A 51 -13.05 -4.69 13.47
CA LYS A 51 -13.72 -3.63 12.68
C LYS A 51 -13.55 -3.87 11.18
N LEU A 52 -12.35 -4.22 10.72
CA LEU A 52 -12.11 -4.55 9.30
C LEU A 52 -12.89 -5.79 8.86
N SER A 53 -12.95 -6.82 9.69
CA SER A 53 -13.71 -8.05 9.39
C SER A 53 -15.21 -7.79 9.33
N ALA A 54 -15.74 -6.86 10.15
CA ALA A 54 -17.14 -6.45 10.07
C ALA A 54 -17.47 -5.75 8.74
N GLU A 55 -16.48 -5.12 8.12
CA GLU A 55 -16.54 -4.52 6.77
C GLU A 55 -16.18 -5.53 5.65
N GLY A 56 -15.93 -6.80 6.01
CA GLY A 56 -15.60 -7.86 5.05
C GLY A 56 -14.21 -7.74 4.40
N VAL A 57 -13.29 -6.98 4.98
CA VAL A 57 -11.93 -6.80 4.45
C VAL A 57 -10.87 -7.12 5.51
N SER A 58 -9.68 -7.54 5.10
CA SER A 58 -8.53 -7.66 6.00
C SER A 58 -7.55 -6.50 5.82
N PHE A 59 -6.66 -6.32 6.81
CA PHE A 59 -5.55 -5.38 6.67
C PHE A 59 -4.64 -5.74 5.48
N GLY A 60 -4.40 -7.03 5.26
CA GLY A 60 -3.60 -7.51 4.13
C GLY A 60 -4.20 -7.10 2.80
N ASP A 61 -5.52 -7.21 2.63
CA ASP A 61 -6.21 -6.79 1.40
C ASP A 61 -6.06 -5.29 1.14
N LEU A 62 -6.12 -4.48 2.20
CA LEU A 62 -5.96 -3.03 2.08
C LEU A 62 -4.53 -2.64 1.75
N LEU A 63 -3.55 -3.28 2.39
CA LEU A 63 -2.13 -3.10 2.08
C LEU A 63 -1.81 -3.52 0.64
N GLU A 64 -2.36 -4.64 0.19
CA GLU A 64 -2.15 -5.15 -1.16
C GLU A 64 -2.74 -4.20 -2.22
N ARG A 65 -3.97 -3.72 -2.01
CA ARG A 65 -4.59 -2.72 -2.89
C ARG A 65 -3.77 -1.44 -2.97
N GLU A 66 -3.25 -0.97 -1.83
CA GLU A 66 -2.39 0.22 -1.80
C GLU A 66 -1.07 -0.01 -2.55
N ARG A 67 -0.42 -1.17 -2.39
CA ARG A 67 0.77 -1.53 -3.17
C ARG A 67 0.51 -1.54 -4.67
N GLN A 68 -0.61 -2.14 -5.10
CA GLN A 68 -1.00 -2.16 -6.51
C GLN A 68 -1.21 -0.75 -7.05
N GLN A 69 -1.96 0.09 -6.32
CA GLN A 69 -2.22 1.47 -6.70
C GLN A 69 -0.93 2.29 -6.83
N ARG A 70 -0.03 2.20 -5.84
CA ARG A 70 1.27 2.90 -5.88
C ARG A 70 2.16 2.39 -7.00
N CYS A 71 2.16 1.09 -7.26
CA CYS A 71 2.92 0.50 -8.36
C CYS A 71 2.44 1.07 -9.71
N LEU A 72 1.13 1.09 -9.94
CA LEU A 72 0.54 1.64 -11.16
C LEU A 72 0.87 3.14 -11.31
N LEU A 73 0.70 3.93 -10.26
CA LEU A 73 1.03 5.36 -10.28
C LEU A 73 2.52 5.61 -10.56
N ALA A 74 3.41 4.84 -9.91
CA ALA A 74 4.84 4.95 -10.10
C ALA A 74 5.25 4.54 -11.53
N LEU A 75 4.66 3.50 -12.09
CA LEU A 75 4.90 3.08 -13.47
C LEU A 75 4.34 4.08 -14.49
N ALA A 76 3.16 4.66 -14.22
CA ALA A 76 2.59 5.71 -15.06
C ALA A 76 3.46 6.97 -15.10
N THR A 77 4.05 7.34 -13.96
CA THR A 77 4.93 8.51 -13.84
C THR A 77 6.33 8.24 -14.40
N GLN A 78 6.87 7.04 -14.15
CA GLN A 78 8.20 6.63 -14.58
C GLN A 78 8.16 5.22 -15.18
N PRO A 79 7.91 5.07 -16.50
CA PRO A 79 7.82 3.76 -17.16
C PRO A 79 9.11 2.92 -17.09
N ASP A 80 10.25 3.58 -16.87
CA ASP A 80 11.55 2.94 -16.72
C ASP A 80 11.92 2.62 -15.26
N LEU A 81 10.97 2.71 -14.32
CA LEU A 81 11.15 2.37 -12.90
C LEU A 81 11.93 1.06 -12.74
N THR A 82 13.00 1.09 -11.97
CA THR A 82 13.82 -0.08 -11.68
C THR A 82 13.20 -0.92 -10.56
N VAL A 83 13.60 -2.18 -10.40
CA VAL A 83 13.11 -3.01 -9.30
C VAL A 83 13.55 -2.43 -7.95
N SER A 84 14.77 -1.90 -7.86
CA SER A 84 15.25 -1.22 -6.65
C SER A 84 14.40 0.00 -6.29
N GLN A 85 14.01 0.83 -7.27
CA GLN A 85 13.11 1.96 -6.99
C GLN A 85 11.71 1.50 -6.59
N ALA A 86 11.23 0.41 -7.21
CA ALA A 86 9.96 -0.19 -6.83
C ALA A 86 9.98 -0.78 -5.41
N MET A 87 11.13 -1.28 -4.93
CA MET A 87 11.28 -1.70 -3.53
C MET A 87 10.99 -0.56 -2.57
N ASP A 88 11.59 0.61 -2.81
CA ASP A 88 11.43 1.79 -1.97
C ASP A 88 9.97 2.29 -1.97
N VAL A 89 9.32 2.32 -3.13
CA VAL A 89 7.93 2.78 -3.26
C VAL A 89 6.93 1.84 -2.60
N LEU A 90 7.18 0.52 -2.69
CA LEU A 90 6.25 -0.52 -2.27
C LEU A 90 6.56 -1.10 -0.89
N GLY A 91 7.70 -0.75 -0.32
CA GLY A 91 8.13 -1.21 1.00
C GLY A 91 8.63 -2.65 1.04
N PHE A 92 9.33 -3.10 -0.01
CA PHE A 92 9.94 -4.44 -0.02
C PHE A 92 11.43 -4.36 0.30
N GLU A 93 11.92 -5.29 1.14
CA GLU A 93 13.34 -5.34 1.51
C GLU A 93 14.23 -6.07 0.49
N ALA A 94 13.64 -6.76 -0.49
CA ALA A 94 14.38 -7.53 -1.47
C ALA A 94 13.76 -7.49 -2.88
N GLU A 95 14.60 -7.38 -3.91
CA GLU A 95 14.15 -7.37 -5.31
C GLU A 95 13.35 -8.62 -5.68
N GLY A 96 13.77 -9.79 -5.18
CA GLY A 96 13.08 -11.05 -5.43
C GLY A 96 11.65 -11.04 -4.89
N ALA A 97 11.39 -10.31 -3.79
CA ALA A 97 10.04 -10.16 -3.24
C ALA A 97 9.17 -9.30 -4.16
N VAL A 98 9.69 -8.18 -4.66
CA VAL A 98 8.98 -7.33 -5.65
C VAL A 98 8.60 -8.12 -6.89
N ARG A 99 9.54 -8.90 -7.45
CA ARG A 99 9.29 -9.65 -8.69
C ARG A 99 8.22 -10.73 -8.51
N ARG A 100 8.26 -11.47 -7.40
CA ARG A 100 7.25 -12.49 -7.08
C ARG A 100 5.89 -11.85 -6.84
N TRP A 101 5.86 -10.82 -6.00
CA TRP A 101 4.65 -10.06 -5.71
C TRP A 101 4.03 -9.49 -6.99
N PHE A 102 4.81 -8.84 -7.85
CA PHE A 102 4.32 -8.24 -9.08
C PHE A 102 3.74 -9.29 -10.04
N SER A 103 4.37 -10.47 -10.11
CA SER A 103 3.85 -11.58 -10.90
C SER A 103 2.54 -12.13 -10.37
N ASP A 104 2.37 -12.17 -9.05
CA ASP A 104 1.13 -12.62 -8.40
C ASP A 104 0.01 -11.58 -8.56
N ALA A 105 0.34 -10.29 -8.35
CA ALA A 105 -0.62 -9.19 -8.36
C ALA A 105 -1.14 -8.84 -9.76
N PHE A 106 -0.29 -8.95 -10.80
CA PHE A 106 -0.63 -8.50 -12.16
C PHE A 106 -0.61 -9.62 -13.20
N ASP A 107 -0.41 -10.87 -12.79
CA ASP A 107 -0.28 -12.05 -13.67
C ASP A 107 0.77 -11.84 -14.80
N MET A 108 1.85 -11.11 -14.48
CA MET A 108 2.88 -10.78 -15.46
C MET A 108 4.26 -10.57 -14.86
N ASN A 109 5.31 -10.85 -15.64
CA ASN A 109 6.68 -10.59 -15.20
C ASN A 109 7.00 -9.09 -15.20
N TRP A 110 7.79 -8.62 -14.22
CA TRP A 110 8.29 -7.23 -14.16
C TRP A 110 8.89 -6.70 -15.47
N ARG A 111 9.52 -7.57 -16.28
CA ARG A 111 10.04 -7.19 -17.61
C ARG A 111 8.95 -6.62 -18.52
N HIS A 112 7.70 -7.02 -18.35
CA HIS A 112 6.54 -6.57 -19.11
C HIS A 112 5.77 -5.41 -18.46
N ARG A 113 6.26 -4.82 -17.35
CA ARG A 113 5.58 -3.75 -16.61
C ARG A 113 5.09 -2.57 -17.45
N LYS A 114 5.78 -2.26 -18.57
CA LYS A 114 5.39 -1.18 -19.49
C LYS A 114 4.03 -1.44 -20.16
N GLN A 115 3.58 -2.69 -20.23
CA GLN A 115 2.28 -3.05 -20.79
C GLN A 115 1.13 -2.56 -19.91
N LEU A 116 1.31 -2.48 -18.58
CA LEU A 116 0.29 -1.93 -17.67
C LEU A 116 -0.03 -0.46 -17.97
N VAL A 117 0.99 0.33 -18.27
CA VAL A 117 0.84 1.77 -18.52
C VAL A 117 0.23 2.06 -19.89
N ARG A 118 0.51 1.21 -20.89
CA ARG A 118 -0.04 1.38 -22.25
C ARG A 118 -1.55 1.23 -22.33
N HIS A 119 -2.16 0.58 -21.34
CA HIS A 119 -3.59 0.28 -21.30
C HIS A 119 -4.39 1.16 -20.32
N GLN A 120 -3.78 2.16 -19.69
CA GLN A 120 -4.55 3.13 -18.90
C GLN A 120 -5.17 4.17 -19.85
N PRO A 121 -6.50 4.18 -20.06
CA PRO A 121 -7.14 5.32 -20.71
C PRO A 121 -6.94 6.55 -19.81
N ALA A 122 -6.59 7.66 -20.46
CA ALA A 122 -6.44 8.98 -19.85
C ALA A 122 -7.72 9.44 -19.13
#